data_AF-A0A537VW58-F1
#
_entry.id   AF-A0A537VW58-F1
#
_cell.length_a   1.000
_cell.length_b   1.000
_cell.length_c   1.000
_cell.angle_alpha   90.00
_cell.angle_beta   90.00
_cell.angle_gamma   90.00
#
_symmetry.space_group_name_H-M   'P 1'
#
loop_
_entity.id
_entity.type
_entity.pdbx_description
1 polymer ?
#
loop_
_entity_poly.entity_id
_entity_poly.type
_entity_poly.pdbx_seq_one_letter_code
_entity_poly.pdbx_strand_id
1 'polypeptide(L)'
;MIASLKGYGRIARTLLAALGALLVLGIIGSLLMGVHARHAAQAQIVHQAQTITDSSLTLAFTPDDLTGPASAARASQLTAQIQSIVIDPSDFDSVTLFSPEGTILYSTATSRIGTQLPGEKDSIKEALRGVPLTSEFDGRLSVELPLRFRSGVGGPAVVELTHPDAPIASAAGPWRTNALFLFALLVLLGVAVFGVARVLAVVSDTADGRVETRPVVIPRPVRAAAPHPGLREEGEARRRAEERARAAEERLGLLQDQYRKTLEELQSFQQLAREPRSVPAGDPRIEERALRAEGQVQELELQLRTVTKERERLATQLQETIQEAMRVVDDDEQDLRLREAELEAIGLNAELDVTKEQLDAIRRELASMRASTGTTSHTQEELDAANVEMVQMRDALTTAGSQLVTAQRELEDAHTELRALRNEEQRAAMLEDELRAAKAELESGQASHRADLVEREAELEEKVRATREEFQRQLEEIEASYRSQLEQREVELHGRVTDAETAARTAVHDLQGVRDEVTAARAEAASREQQLLEAHNHGVAGGSCSGGRNDRADADRARGRAAPQRRDRGRLAEGRS
;
A
#
# COMPACT_ATOMS: atom_id res chain seq x y z
N MET A 1 17.46 -48.13 26.20
CA MET A 1 17.61 -46.68 25.97
C MET A 1 18.30 -46.30 24.66
N ILE A 2 19.30 -47.03 24.15
CA ILE A 2 20.10 -46.65 22.97
C ILE A 2 19.30 -46.72 21.63
N ALA A 3 18.27 -47.55 21.53
CA ALA A 3 17.44 -47.65 20.32
C ALA A 3 16.50 -46.45 20.09
N SER A 4 16.10 -45.74 21.17
CA SER A 4 15.20 -44.57 21.10
C SER A 4 15.89 -43.35 20.48
N LEU A 5 17.18 -43.12 20.79
CA LEU A 5 17.96 -42.00 20.26
C LEU A 5 18.21 -42.07 18.73
N LYS A 6 18.26 -43.27 18.14
CA LYS A 6 18.42 -43.43 16.67
C LYS A 6 17.17 -43.00 15.88
N GLY A 7 15.98 -43.11 16.47
CA GLY A 7 14.72 -42.67 15.85
C GLY A 7 14.63 -41.14 15.78
N TYR A 8 14.94 -40.46 16.88
CA TYR A 8 14.95 -38.99 16.96
C TYR A 8 15.92 -38.35 15.97
N GLY A 9 17.12 -38.92 15.80
CA GLY A 9 18.10 -38.40 14.84
C GLY A 9 17.70 -38.54 13.38
N ARG A 10 16.78 -39.44 13.03
CA ARG A 10 16.25 -39.58 11.66
C ARG A 10 15.12 -38.58 11.40
N ILE A 11 14.22 -38.40 12.37
CA ILE A 11 13.12 -37.42 12.32
C ILE A 11 13.67 -35.98 12.29
N ALA A 12 14.68 -35.68 13.11
CA ALA A 12 15.33 -34.36 13.11
C ALA A 12 16.00 -34.04 11.77
N ARG A 13 16.68 -35.02 11.14
CA ARG A 13 17.28 -34.85 9.81
C ARG A 13 16.24 -34.63 8.72
N THR A 14 15.11 -35.34 8.75
CA THR A 14 14.03 -35.12 7.79
C THR A 14 13.35 -33.76 7.96
N LEU A 15 13.19 -33.30 9.21
CA LEU A 15 12.65 -31.96 9.50
C LEU A 15 13.62 -30.84 9.06
N LEU A 16 14.92 -31.00 9.32
CA LEU A 16 15.95 -30.06 8.87
C LEU A 16 16.02 -30.00 7.33
N ALA A 17 15.92 -31.15 6.65
CA ALA A 17 15.87 -31.20 5.19
C ALA A 17 14.60 -30.52 4.64
N ALA A 18 13.44 -30.75 5.27
CA ALA A 18 12.18 -30.09 4.90
C ALA A 18 12.25 -28.57 5.11
N LEU A 19 12.84 -28.12 6.22
CA LEU A 19 13.05 -26.70 6.51
C LEU A 19 14.00 -26.05 5.49
N GLY A 20 15.11 -26.72 5.15
CA GLY A 20 16.03 -26.26 4.12
C GLY A 20 15.35 -26.14 2.75
N ALA A 21 14.53 -27.13 2.37
CA ALA A 21 13.75 -27.07 1.14
C ALA A 21 12.74 -25.91 1.14
N LEU A 22 12.07 -25.65 2.27
CA LEU A 22 11.13 -24.54 2.42
C LEU A 22 11.85 -23.19 2.29
N LEU A 23 13.05 -23.04 2.86
CA LEU A 23 13.85 -21.82 2.72
C LEU A 23 14.29 -21.58 1.29
N VAL A 24 14.74 -22.62 0.58
CA VAL A 24 15.09 -22.52 -0.85
C VAL A 24 13.87 -22.10 -1.67
N LEU A 25 12.70 -22.70 -1.41
CA LEU A 25 11.45 -22.33 -2.08
C LEU A 25 11.07 -20.86 -1.78
N GLY A 26 11.25 -20.42 -0.54
CA GLY A 26 11.02 -19.03 -0.13
C GLY A 26 11.94 -18.04 -0.84
N ILE A 27 13.23 -18.37 -1.00
CA ILE A 27 14.20 -17.54 -1.75
C ILE A 27 13.77 -17.43 -3.21
N ILE A 28 13.44 -18.56 -3.85
CA ILE A 28 12.98 -18.58 -5.26
C ILE A 28 11.69 -17.75 -5.39
N GLY A 29 10.71 -17.96 -4.53
CA GLY A 29 9.47 -17.20 -4.53
C GLY A 29 9.69 -15.70 -4.35
N SER A 30 10.60 -15.31 -3.46
CA SER A 30 10.95 -13.92 -3.21
C SER A 30 11.61 -13.25 -4.43
N LEU A 31 12.55 -13.93 -5.08
CA LEU A 31 13.18 -13.44 -6.30
C LEU A 31 12.18 -13.29 -7.45
N LEU A 32 11.28 -14.27 -7.63
CA LEU A 32 10.21 -14.19 -8.62
C LEU A 32 9.28 -13.02 -8.34
N MET A 33 8.86 -12.81 -7.09
CA MET A 33 8.02 -11.68 -6.72
C MET A 33 8.72 -10.33 -6.93
N GLY A 34 10.04 -10.26 -6.73
CA GLY A 34 10.83 -9.07 -7.07
C GLY A 34 10.78 -8.71 -8.55
N VAL A 35 10.84 -9.71 -9.43
CA VAL A 35 10.71 -9.52 -10.89
C VAL A 35 9.28 -9.08 -11.26
N HIS A 36 8.26 -9.70 -10.67
CA HIS A 36 6.87 -9.31 -10.91
C HIS A 36 6.58 -7.88 -10.42
N ALA A 37 7.09 -7.50 -9.26
CA ALA A 37 6.96 -6.14 -8.73
C ALA A 37 7.60 -5.11 -9.65
N ARG A 38 8.78 -5.43 -10.21
CA ARG A 38 9.45 -4.56 -11.20
C ARG A 38 8.61 -4.41 -12.47
N HIS A 39 8.11 -5.51 -13.03
CA HIS A 39 7.25 -5.46 -14.23
C HIS A 39 5.94 -4.72 -13.99
N ALA A 40 5.33 -4.87 -12.81
CA ALA A 40 4.13 -4.16 -12.43
C ALA A 40 4.39 -2.64 -12.33
N ALA A 41 5.49 -2.23 -11.69
CA ALA A 41 5.89 -0.83 -11.61
C ALA A 41 6.16 -0.25 -13.01
N GLN A 42 6.88 -0.98 -13.87
CA GLN A 42 7.12 -0.57 -15.25
C GLN A 42 5.81 -0.44 -16.05
N ALA A 43 4.89 -1.39 -15.92
CA ALA A 43 3.59 -1.34 -16.59
C ALA A 43 2.75 -0.13 -16.14
N GLN A 44 2.80 0.21 -14.86
CA GLN A 44 2.13 1.39 -14.32
C GLN A 44 2.69 2.69 -14.93
N ILE A 45 4.02 2.81 -15.03
CA ILE A 45 4.67 3.97 -15.65
C ILE A 45 4.31 4.06 -17.14
N VAL A 46 4.32 2.94 -17.87
CA VAL A 46 3.90 2.92 -19.28
C VAL A 46 2.44 3.35 -19.44
N HIS A 47 1.54 2.90 -18.56
CA HIS A 47 0.14 3.30 -18.57
C HIS A 47 -0.04 4.80 -18.27
N GLN A 48 0.73 5.34 -17.32
CA GLN A 48 0.74 6.77 -17.02
C GLN A 48 1.27 7.58 -18.21
N ALA A 49 2.36 7.13 -18.84
CA ALA A 49 2.92 7.74 -20.04
C ALA A 49 1.92 7.77 -21.21
N GLN A 50 1.16 6.69 -21.41
CA GLN A 50 0.07 6.63 -22.39
C GLN A 50 -1.02 7.65 -22.09
N THR A 51 -1.47 7.70 -20.84
CA THR A 51 -2.53 8.63 -20.40
C THR A 51 -2.10 10.09 -20.62
N ILE A 52 -0.85 10.42 -20.27
CA ILE A 52 -0.25 11.75 -20.48
C ILE A 52 -0.14 12.06 -21.98
N THR A 53 0.31 11.10 -22.79
CA THR A 53 0.46 11.29 -24.24
C THR A 53 -0.88 11.56 -24.90
N ASP A 54 -1.91 10.79 -24.57
CA ASP A 54 -3.23 10.90 -25.21
C ASP A 54 -4.04 12.10 -24.71
N SER A 55 -3.89 12.48 -23.44
CA SER A 55 -4.78 13.47 -22.79
C SER A 55 -4.13 14.82 -22.56
N SER A 56 -2.84 14.85 -22.22
CA SER A 56 -2.15 16.06 -21.77
C SER A 56 -1.28 16.66 -22.86
N LEU A 57 -0.46 15.84 -23.53
CA LEU A 57 0.43 16.31 -24.59
C LEU A 57 -0.32 16.75 -25.85
N THR A 58 -1.49 16.17 -26.13
CA THR A 58 -2.37 16.62 -27.20
C THR A 58 -2.99 18.00 -26.94
N LEU A 59 -2.95 18.51 -25.70
CA LEU A 59 -3.38 19.87 -25.35
C LEU A 59 -2.24 20.89 -25.49
N ALA A 60 -0.99 20.47 -25.26
CA ALA A 60 0.19 21.32 -25.34
C ALA A 60 0.69 21.46 -26.79
N PHE A 61 0.77 20.35 -27.53
CA PHE A 61 1.19 20.36 -28.92
C PHE A 61 0.05 20.70 -29.87
N THR A 62 0.40 21.34 -30.98
CA THR A 62 -0.49 21.59 -32.11
C THR A 62 -0.04 20.77 -33.31
N PRO A 63 -0.93 20.50 -34.29
CA PRO A 63 -0.56 19.78 -35.51
C PRO A 63 0.61 20.42 -36.28
N ASP A 64 0.75 21.74 -36.20
CA ASP A 64 1.84 22.49 -36.84
C ASP A 64 3.21 22.18 -36.21
N ASP A 65 3.25 21.87 -34.91
CA ASP A 65 4.48 21.49 -34.19
C ASP A 65 5.05 20.14 -34.68
N LEU A 66 4.28 19.36 -35.45
CA LEU A 66 4.71 18.07 -36.02
C LEU A 66 5.39 18.21 -37.39
N THR A 67 5.34 19.39 -38.00
CA THR A 67 5.76 19.59 -39.40
C THR A 67 7.26 19.85 -39.56
N GLY A 68 7.93 20.22 -38.48
CA GLY A 68 9.36 20.48 -38.46
C GLY A 68 9.88 20.86 -37.07
N PRO A 69 11.20 21.02 -36.91
CA PRO A 69 11.78 21.38 -35.62
C PRO A 69 11.24 22.69 -35.06
N ALA A 70 10.85 22.69 -33.79
CA ALA A 70 10.33 23.87 -33.12
C ALA A 70 11.38 24.99 -33.11
N SER A 71 10.96 26.20 -33.46
CA SER A 71 11.80 27.40 -33.30
C SER A 71 12.12 27.61 -31.82
N ALA A 72 13.24 28.30 -31.50
CA ALA A 72 13.63 28.55 -30.12
C ALA A 72 12.51 29.22 -29.29
N ALA A 73 11.79 30.20 -29.86
CA ALA A 73 10.68 30.86 -29.20
C ALA A 73 9.51 29.91 -28.93
N ARG A 74 9.15 29.05 -29.89
CA ARG A 74 8.09 28.05 -29.73
C ARG A 74 8.49 26.96 -28.73
N ALA A 75 9.74 26.52 -28.78
CA ALA A 75 10.28 25.54 -27.83
C ALA A 75 10.20 26.06 -26.39
N SER A 76 10.59 27.31 -26.11
CA SER A 76 10.46 27.89 -24.77
C SER A 76 9.01 27.95 -24.28
N GLN A 77 8.05 28.27 -25.16
CA GLN A 77 6.62 28.26 -24.82
C GLN A 77 6.12 26.85 -24.50
N LEU A 78 6.49 25.87 -25.34
CA LEU A 78 6.14 24.46 -25.14
C LEU A 78 6.76 23.93 -23.85
N THR A 79 8.01 24.29 -23.54
CA THR A 79 8.66 23.89 -22.28
C THR A 79 7.90 24.42 -21.07
N ALA A 80 7.49 25.69 -21.07
CA ALA A 80 6.70 26.23 -19.96
C ALA A 80 5.33 25.53 -19.80
N GLN A 81 4.66 25.22 -20.91
CA GLN A 81 3.38 24.52 -20.89
C GLN A 81 3.53 23.06 -20.43
N ILE A 82 4.47 22.32 -21.01
CA ILE A 82 4.77 20.92 -20.69
C ILE A 82 5.26 20.81 -19.25
N GLN A 83 6.02 21.78 -18.74
CA GLN A 83 6.42 21.81 -17.33
C GLN A 83 5.19 21.79 -16.43
N SER A 84 4.24 22.70 -16.64
CA SER A 84 3.05 22.81 -15.79
C SER A 84 2.02 21.69 -15.96
N ILE A 85 1.93 21.09 -17.15
CA ILE A 85 0.86 20.13 -17.50
C ILE A 85 1.33 18.68 -17.35
N VAL A 86 2.63 18.42 -17.55
CA VAL A 86 3.20 17.08 -17.58
C VAL A 86 4.25 16.91 -16.50
N ILE A 87 5.30 17.72 -16.47
CA ILE A 87 6.45 17.47 -15.60
C ILE A 87 6.10 17.71 -14.12
N ASP A 88 5.61 18.89 -13.74
CA ASP A 88 5.29 19.22 -12.34
C ASP A 88 4.23 18.30 -11.70
N PRO A 89 3.16 17.87 -12.39
CA PRO A 89 2.18 16.95 -11.82
C PRO A 89 2.53 15.46 -11.99
N SER A 90 3.69 15.11 -12.58
CA SER A 90 4.09 13.72 -12.78
C SER A 90 5.53 13.45 -12.36
N ASP A 91 5.92 12.19 -12.40
CA ASP A 91 7.29 11.75 -12.06
C ASP A 91 8.22 11.66 -13.29
N PHE A 92 7.80 12.24 -14.43
CA PHE A 92 8.63 12.27 -15.65
C PHE A 92 9.54 13.50 -15.67
N ASP A 93 10.79 13.31 -16.07
CA ASP A 93 11.82 14.37 -16.07
C ASP A 93 11.92 15.13 -17.39
N SER A 94 11.61 14.47 -18.51
CA SER A 94 11.75 15.07 -19.83
C SER A 94 10.79 14.49 -20.85
N VAL A 95 10.38 15.37 -21.77
CA VAL A 95 9.61 15.06 -22.97
C VAL A 95 10.45 15.37 -24.21
N THR A 96 10.52 14.41 -25.14
CA THR A 96 11.10 14.59 -26.48
C THR A 96 10.10 14.14 -27.53
N LEU A 97 9.97 14.89 -28.61
CA LEU A 97 9.08 14.63 -29.73
C LEU A 97 9.92 14.34 -30.98
N PHE A 98 9.63 13.23 -31.64
CA PHE A 98 10.33 12.74 -32.81
C PHE A 98 9.44 12.73 -34.04
N SER A 99 10.04 13.07 -35.18
CA SER A 99 9.47 12.83 -36.50
C SER A 99 9.63 11.36 -36.91
N PRO A 100 8.85 10.87 -37.88
CA PRO A 100 8.99 9.50 -38.43
C PRO A 100 10.37 9.20 -38.99
N GLU A 101 11.11 10.25 -39.38
CA GLU A 101 12.46 10.18 -39.93
C GLU A 101 13.55 10.19 -38.85
N GLY A 102 13.18 10.21 -37.56
CA GLY A 102 14.11 10.24 -36.43
C GLY A 102 14.73 11.60 -36.15
N THR A 103 14.05 12.67 -36.55
CA THR A 103 14.48 14.05 -36.23
C THR A 103 13.78 14.52 -34.96
N ILE A 104 14.50 15.13 -34.04
CA ILE A 104 13.90 15.73 -32.84
C ILE A 104 13.16 17.00 -33.24
N LEU A 105 11.84 16.97 -33.17
CA LEU A 105 10.95 18.09 -33.42
C LEU A 105 10.88 19.03 -32.20
N TYR A 106 10.89 18.46 -31.00
CA TYR A 106 10.93 19.20 -29.75
C TYR A 106 11.65 18.37 -28.67
N SER A 107 12.34 19.02 -27.73
CA SER A 107 12.87 18.37 -26.53
C SER A 107 12.95 19.37 -25.40
N THR A 108 12.79 18.89 -24.18
CA THR A 108 13.00 19.68 -22.95
C THR A 108 14.46 20.18 -22.87
N ALA A 109 15.40 19.42 -23.43
CA ALA A 109 16.77 19.88 -23.69
C ALA A 109 16.83 20.57 -25.07
N THR A 110 16.68 21.89 -25.08
CA THR A 110 16.58 22.69 -26.33
C THR A 110 17.76 22.52 -27.30
N SER A 111 18.94 22.16 -26.80
CA SER A 111 20.13 21.86 -27.61
C SER A 111 19.99 20.63 -28.51
N ARG A 112 19.01 19.75 -28.24
CA ARG A 112 18.75 18.54 -29.04
C ARG A 112 17.80 18.78 -30.22
N ILE A 113 17.09 19.91 -30.24
CA ILE A 113 16.07 20.18 -31.26
C ILE A 113 16.71 20.31 -32.65
N GLY A 114 16.14 19.63 -33.64
CA GLY A 114 16.63 19.59 -35.02
C GLY A 114 17.80 18.61 -35.26
N THR A 115 18.26 17.92 -34.22
CA THR A 115 19.25 16.84 -34.39
C THR A 115 18.56 15.55 -34.87
N GLN A 116 19.28 14.77 -35.70
CA GLN A 116 18.83 13.46 -36.15
C GLN A 116 19.68 12.40 -35.46
N LEU A 117 19.05 11.47 -34.73
CA LEU A 117 19.79 10.44 -34.01
C LEU A 117 19.99 9.20 -34.91
N PRO A 118 21.25 8.84 -35.22
CA PRO A 118 21.54 7.65 -36.00
C PRO A 118 21.33 6.39 -35.14
N GLY A 119 20.17 5.74 -35.28
CA GLY A 119 19.86 4.46 -34.61
C GLY A 119 18.42 4.34 -34.15
N GLU A 120 17.75 5.45 -33.83
CA GLU A 120 16.40 5.48 -33.27
C GLU A 120 15.29 5.34 -34.33
N LYS A 121 15.64 5.32 -35.63
CA LYS A 121 14.64 5.22 -36.71
C LYS A 121 13.82 3.93 -36.65
N ASP A 122 14.43 2.84 -36.18
CA ASP A 122 13.76 1.54 -36.13
C ASP A 122 12.83 1.46 -34.90
N SER A 123 13.24 2.00 -33.74
CA SER A 123 12.38 2.09 -32.55
C SER A 123 11.18 3.03 -32.81
N ILE A 124 11.42 4.21 -33.39
CA ILE A 124 10.36 5.17 -33.74
C ILE A 124 9.32 4.53 -34.69
N LYS A 125 9.77 3.79 -35.72
CA LYS A 125 8.85 3.10 -36.62
C LYS A 125 8.02 2.03 -35.92
N GLU A 126 8.59 1.35 -34.94
CA GLU A 126 7.90 0.32 -34.18
C GLU A 126 6.93 0.94 -33.15
N ALA A 127 7.30 2.03 -32.47
CA ALA A 127 6.42 2.82 -31.61
C ALA A 127 5.21 3.38 -32.40
N LEU A 128 5.42 3.85 -33.64
CA LEU A 128 4.33 4.33 -34.52
C LEU A 128 3.27 3.27 -34.83
N ARG A 129 3.62 1.97 -34.76
CA ARG A 129 2.66 0.87 -34.93
C ARG A 129 1.68 0.73 -33.77
N GLY A 130 1.89 1.45 -32.66
CA GLY A 130 1.00 1.43 -31.50
C GLY A 130 1.47 0.53 -30.37
N VAL A 131 2.66 -0.06 -30.47
CA VAL A 131 3.26 -0.82 -29.37
C VAL A 131 4.13 0.14 -28.55
N PRO A 132 3.86 0.32 -27.24
CA PRO A 132 4.73 1.11 -26.39
C PRO A 132 6.10 0.43 -26.31
N LEU A 133 7.16 1.16 -26.63
CA LEU A 133 8.52 0.68 -26.48
C LEU A 133 9.10 1.25 -25.19
N THR A 134 9.77 0.40 -24.43
CA THR A 134 10.47 0.81 -23.22
C THR A 134 11.94 0.49 -23.35
N SER A 135 12.81 1.46 -23.11
CA SER A 135 14.25 1.26 -23.03
C SER A 135 14.75 1.77 -21.68
N GLU A 136 15.72 1.06 -21.10
CA GLU A 136 16.35 1.43 -19.83
C GLU A 136 17.79 1.84 -20.14
N PHE A 137 18.14 3.09 -19.88
CA PHE A 137 19.47 3.62 -20.14
C PHE A 137 19.88 4.61 -19.05
N ASP A 138 21.09 4.43 -18.50
CA ASP A 138 21.68 5.30 -17.48
C ASP A 138 20.78 5.53 -16.23
N GLY A 139 20.08 4.49 -15.79
CA GLY A 139 19.18 4.57 -14.63
C GLY A 139 17.92 5.40 -14.90
N ARG A 140 17.51 5.50 -16.17
CA ARG A 140 16.25 6.10 -16.58
C ARG A 140 15.48 5.15 -17.50
N LEU A 141 14.17 5.09 -17.27
CA LEU A 141 13.22 4.43 -18.14
C LEU A 141 12.75 5.44 -19.17
N SER A 142 13.01 5.16 -20.44
CA SER A 142 12.46 5.87 -21.58
C SER A 142 11.28 5.09 -22.14
N VAL A 143 10.14 5.76 -22.28
CA VAL A 143 8.90 5.21 -22.84
C VAL A 143 8.57 5.95 -24.13
N GLU A 144 8.63 5.24 -25.26
CA GLU A 144 8.29 5.76 -26.58
C GLU A 144 6.86 5.37 -26.96
N LEU A 145 6.05 6.39 -27.32
CA LEU A 145 4.63 6.27 -27.61
C LEU A 145 4.23 7.08 -28.84
N PRO A 146 3.29 6.60 -29.67
CA PRO A 146 2.79 7.39 -30.77
C PRO A 146 1.91 8.54 -30.25
N LEU A 147 2.17 9.76 -30.71
CA LEU A 147 1.30 10.90 -30.45
C LEU A 147 0.21 10.94 -31.52
N ARG A 148 -1.06 10.85 -31.09
CA ARG A 148 -2.22 10.89 -31.98
C ARG A 148 -3.22 11.93 -31.51
N PHE A 149 -3.48 12.92 -32.36
CA PHE A 149 -4.53 13.91 -32.10
C PHE A 149 -5.91 13.28 -32.29
N ARG A 150 -6.86 13.54 -31.39
CA ARG A 150 -8.25 13.08 -31.50
C ARG A 150 -8.95 13.56 -32.78
N SER A 151 -8.51 14.70 -33.34
CA SER A 151 -9.00 15.24 -34.60
C SER A 151 -8.56 14.42 -35.83
N GLY A 152 -7.55 13.55 -35.69
CA GLY A 152 -6.89 12.88 -36.80
C GLY A 152 -6.05 13.81 -37.68
N VAL A 153 -5.86 15.07 -37.28
CA VAL A 153 -5.09 16.08 -38.02
C VAL A 153 -3.71 16.21 -37.38
N GLY A 154 -2.67 15.96 -38.17
CA GLY A 154 -1.27 15.97 -37.74
C GLY A 154 -0.48 14.84 -38.39
N GLY A 155 0.81 15.05 -38.65
CA GLY A 155 1.70 13.98 -39.08
C GLY A 155 1.90 12.92 -37.98
N PRO A 156 2.29 11.68 -38.33
CA PRO A 156 2.68 10.71 -37.32
C PRO A 156 3.91 11.23 -36.56
N ALA A 157 3.87 11.19 -35.22
CA ALA A 157 5.00 11.56 -34.38
C ALA A 157 5.09 10.61 -33.19
N VAL A 158 6.29 10.48 -32.65
CA VAL A 158 6.55 9.66 -31.44
C VAL A 158 6.98 10.60 -30.33
N VAL A 159 6.41 10.41 -29.16
CA VAL A 159 6.83 11.07 -27.94
C VAL A 159 7.63 10.07 -27.13
N GLU A 160 8.76 10.54 -26.63
CA GLU A 160 9.56 9.86 -25.61
C GLU A 160 9.38 10.59 -24.27
N LEU A 161 8.97 9.83 -23.26
CA LEU A 161 8.86 10.27 -21.87
C LEU A 161 9.92 9.56 -21.04
N THR A 162 10.77 10.33 -20.36
CA THR A 162 11.84 9.78 -19.53
C THR A 162 11.49 9.88 -18.06
N HIS A 163 11.65 8.78 -17.33
CA HIS A 163 11.34 8.64 -15.92
C HIS A 163 12.58 8.13 -15.16
N PRO A 164 12.89 8.60 -13.94
CA PRO A 164 13.99 8.06 -13.16
C PRO A 164 13.70 6.60 -12.76
N ASP A 165 14.67 5.69 -12.86
CA ASP A 165 14.47 4.26 -12.53
C ASP A 165 14.41 3.97 -11.03
N ALA A 166 14.76 4.93 -10.18
CA ALA A 166 14.81 4.77 -8.74
C ALA A 166 13.57 4.06 -8.14
N PRO A 167 12.32 4.47 -8.45
CA PRO A 167 11.12 3.79 -7.99
C PRO A 167 10.95 2.35 -8.52
N ILE A 168 11.36 2.09 -9.76
CA ILE A 168 11.31 0.74 -10.37
C ILE A 168 12.32 -0.19 -9.69
N ALA A 169 13.53 0.32 -9.45
CA ALA A 169 14.59 -0.40 -8.76
C ALA A 169 14.25 -0.66 -7.29
N SER A 170 13.57 0.28 -6.62
CA SER A 170 13.13 0.11 -5.23
C SER A 170 11.94 -0.83 -5.05
N ALA A 171 11.10 -1.03 -6.09
CA ALA A 171 9.95 -1.95 -6.03
C ALA A 171 10.37 -3.40 -5.72
N ALA A 172 11.57 -3.80 -6.15
CA ALA A 172 12.14 -5.11 -5.82
C ALA A 172 12.86 -5.15 -4.45
N GLY A 173 13.08 -4.00 -3.80
CA GLY A 173 13.86 -3.86 -2.56
C GLY A 173 13.38 -4.75 -1.41
N PRO A 174 12.08 -4.73 -1.04
CA PRO A 174 11.55 -5.59 0.02
C PRO A 174 11.75 -7.07 -0.26
N TRP A 175 11.55 -7.49 -1.52
CA TRP A 175 11.73 -8.87 -1.95
C TRP A 175 13.20 -9.30 -1.94
N ARG A 176 14.12 -8.43 -2.38
CA ARG A 176 15.56 -8.70 -2.27
C ARG A 176 16.01 -8.83 -0.82
N THR A 177 15.46 -8.00 0.08
CA THR A 177 15.76 -8.05 1.52
C THR A 177 15.24 -9.35 2.14
N ASN A 178 14.02 -9.78 1.80
CA ASN A 178 13.48 -11.07 2.21
C ASN A 178 14.31 -12.25 1.69
N ALA A 179 14.73 -12.21 0.42
CA ALA A 179 15.60 -13.24 -0.15
C ALA A 179 16.95 -13.33 0.58
N LEU A 180 17.56 -12.19 0.93
CA LEU A 180 18.80 -12.14 1.71
C LEU A 180 18.61 -12.69 3.13
N PHE A 181 17.51 -12.34 3.80
CA PHE A 181 17.19 -12.85 5.12
C PHE A 181 17.01 -14.38 5.11
N LEU A 182 16.23 -14.90 4.15
CA LEU A 182 16.03 -16.34 4.00
C LEU A 182 17.33 -17.07 3.64
N PHE A 183 18.20 -16.45 2.84
CA PHE A 183 19.53 -16.98 2.55
C PHE A 183 20.43 -17.01 3.79
N ALA A 184 20.44 -15.96 4.61
CA ALA A 184 21.18 -15.94 5.87
C ALA A 184 20.69 -17.05 6.81
N LEU A 185 19.38 -17.27 6.89
CA LEU A 185 18.80 -18.35 7.68
C LEU A 185 19.16 -19.73 7.14
N LEU A 186 19.21 -19.89 5.81
CA LEU A 186 19.68 -21.11 5.16
C LEU A 186 21.17 -21.39 5.48
N VAL A 187 22.01 -20.35 5.50
CA VAL A 187 23.42 -20.47 5.88
C VAL A 187 23.55 -20.87 7.35
N LEU A 188 22.81 -20.24 8.26
CA LEU A 188 22.77 -20.60 9.68
C LEU A 188 22.32 -22.06 9.89
N LEU A 189 21.31 -22.50 9.14
CA LEU A 189 20.86 -23.89 9.13
C LEU A 189 22.00 -24.84 8.70
N GLY A 190 22.73 -24.48 7.63
CA GLY A 190 23.89 -25.22 7.15
C GLY A 190 25.01 -25.32 8.19
N VAL A 191 25.34 -24.22 8.86
CA VAL A 191 26.34 -24.16 9.95
C VAL A 191 25.90 -25.01 11.13
N ALA A 192 24.62 -24.97 11.53
CA ALA A 192 24.10 -25.80 12.62
C ALA A 192 24.20 -27.30 12.30
N VAL A 193 23.84 -27.70 11.08
CA VAL A 193 23.95 -29.10 10.63
C VAL A 193 25.41 -29.55 10.58
N PHE A 194 26.30 -28.71 10.04
CA PHE A 194 27.72 -29.04 9.91
C PHE A 194 28.46 -29.01 11.26
N GLY A 195 28.14 -28.07 12.14
CA GLY A 195 28.71 -27.96 13.48
C GLY A 195 28.37 -29.18 14.35
N VAL A 196 27.12 -29.64 14.32
CA VAL A 196 26.70 -30.87 15.01
C VAL A 196 27.40 -32.11 14.43
N ALA A 197 27.55 -32.19 13.10
CA ALA A 197 28.27 -33.28 12.45
C ALA A 197 29.76 -33.31 12.82
N ARG A 198 30.42 -32.15 12.93
CA ARG A 198 31.84 -32.03 13.29
C ARG A 198 32.10 -32.42 14.76
N VAL A 199 31.22 -32.02 15.68
CA VAL A 199 31.32 -32.41 17.10
C VAL A 199 31.11 -33.91 17.27
N LEU A 200 30.17 -34.52 16.54
CA LEU A 200 29.96 -35.98 16.53
C LEU A 200 31.16 -36.75 15.92
N ALA A 201 31.82 -36.19 14.91
CA ALA A 201 33.01 -36.78 14.31
C ALA A 201 34.22 -36.76 15.27
N VAL A 202 34.47 -35.65 15.96
CA VAL A 202 35.57 -35.52 16.95
C VAL A 202 35.37 -36.46 18.14
N VAL A 203 34.13 -36.64 18.61
CA VAL A 203 33.82 -37.57 19.71
C VAL A 203 34.00 -39.04 19.29
N SER A 204 33.78 -39.36 18.01
CA SER A 204 33.99 -40.70 17.48
C SER A 204 35.47 -41.02 17.27
N ASP A 205 36.30 -40.02 16.94
CA ASP A 205 37.75 -40.18 16.79
C ASP A 205 38.47 -40.39 18.15
N THR A 206 37.91 -39.85 19.24
CA THR A 206 38.39 -40.15 20.60
C THR A 206 38.00 -41.55 21.11
N ALA A 207 37.14 -42.28 20.41
CA ALA A 207 36.66 -43.60 20.85
C ALA A 207 37.51 -44.78 20.34
N ASP A 208 38.45 -44.57 19.40
CA ASP A 208 39.27 -45.64 18.80
C ASP A 208 40.79 -45.54 19.12
N GLY A 209 41.18 -44.66 20.04
CA GLY A 209 42.57 -44.49 20.47
C GLY A 209 43.02 -45.42 21.59
N ARG A 210 43.66 -46.54 21.24
CA ARG A 210 44.54 -47.35 22.12
C ARG A 210 45.59 -46.46 22.80
N VAL A 211 45.55 -46.33 24.13
CA VAL A 211 46.70 -45.90 24.95
C VAL A 211 46.75 -46.71 26.25
N GLU A 212 47.97 -47.06 26.61
CA GLU A 212 48.41 -48.02 27.62
C GLU A 212 47.90 -47.79 29.05
N THR A 213 47.71 -48.89 29.75
CA THR A 213 47.41 -48.99 31.17
C THR A 213 48.56 -48.48 32.05
N ARG A 214 48.29 -47.46 32.88
CA ARG A 214 49.05 -47.19 34.11
C ARG A 214 48.07 -46.90 35.25
N PRO A 215 48.14 -47.59 36.41
CA PRO A 215 47.15 -47.42 37.45
C PRO A 215 47.49 -46.17 38.28
N VAL A 216 46.60 -45.19 38.28
CA VAL A 216 46.60 -44.10 39.25
C VAL A 216 45.30 -44.21 40.04
N VAL A 217 45.46 -44.30 41.36
CA VAL A 217 44.40 -44.40 42.35
C VAL A 217 43.59 -43.10 42.36
N ILE A 218 42.28 -43.21 42.08
CA ILE A 218 41.31 -42.11 42.18
C ILE A 218 40.55 -42.27 43.50
N PRO A 219 40.51 -41.27 44.39
CA PRO A 219 39.63 -41.28 45.57
C PRO A 219 38.16 -41.07 45.14
N ARG A 220 37.25 -41.77 45.84
CA ARG A 220 35.80 -41.78 45.62
C ARG A 220 35.19 -40.37 45.61
N PRO A 221 34.31 -40.02 44.66
CA PRO A 221 33.43 -38.86 44.81
C PRO A 221 32.28 -39.19 45.77
N VAL A 222 32.05 -38.31 46.73
CA VAL A 222 30.87 -38.28 47.60
C VAL A 222 29.64 -37.98 46.75
N ARG A 223 28.55 -38.71 47.00
CA ARG A 223 27.21 -38.48 46.44
C ARG A 223 26.78 -37.03 46.68
N ALA A 224 26.66 -36.24 45.61
CA ALA A 224 25.87 -35.01 45.65
C ALA A 224 24.40 -35.38 45.88
N ALA A 225 23.81 -34.78 46.91
CA ALA A 225 22.39 -34.87 47.21
C ALA A 225 21.56 -34.31 46.05
N ALA A 226 20.41 -34.93 45.78
CA ALA A 226 19.46 -34.48 44.78
C ALA A 226 18.90 -33.09 45.15
N PRO A 227 18.67 -32.18 44.17
CA PRO A 227 18.04 -30.88 44.46
C PRO A 227 16.54 -31.06 44.74
N HIS A 228 16.06 -30.42 45.81
CA HIS A 228 14.65 -30.41 46.21
C HIS A 228 13.77 -29.66 45.19
N PRO A 229 12.62 -30.23 44.79
CA PRO A 229 11.69 -29.61 43.86
C PRO A 229 10.78 -28.61 44.60
N GLY A 230 10.85 -27.33 44.26
CA GLY A 230 9.95 -26.28 44.77
C GLY A 230 10.43 -24.84 44.52
N LEU A 231 11.73 -24.58 44.70
CA LEU A 231 12.27 -23.20 44.65
C LEU A 231 12.29 -22.55 43.26
N ARG A 232 12.28 -23.36 42.19
CA ARG A 232 12.32 -22.84 40.82
C ARG A 232 10.98 -22.27 40.38
N GLU A 233 9.90 -22.93 40.80
CA GLU A 233 8.53 -22.57 40.40
C GLU A 233 8.05 -21.31 41.13
N GLU A 234 8.46 -21.14 42.39
CA GLU A 234 8.17 -19.95 43.20
C GLU A 234 8.97 -18.72 42.72
N GLY A 235 10.23 -18.90 42.31
CA GLY A 235 11.05 -17.84 41.70
C GLY A 235 10.50 -17.37 40.34
N GLU A 236 9.93 -18.28 39.55
CA GLU A 236 9.27 -17.93 38.29
C GLU A 236 7.92 -17.26 38.50
N ALA A 237 7.14 -17.67 39.51
CA ALA A 237 5.88 -17.03 39.87
C ALA A 237 6.10 -15.57 40.32
N ARG A 238 7.17 -15.32 41.08
CA ARG A 238 7.57 -13.97 41.51
C ARG A 238 8.00 -13.09 40.34
N ARG A 239 8.82 -13.63 39.42
CA ARG A 239 9.21 -12.89 38.20
C ARG A 239 8.01 -12.52 37.34
N ARG A 240 7.05 -13.44 37.15
CA ARG A 240 5.81 -13.16 36.39
C ARG A 240 4.89 -12.16 37.09
N ALA A 241 4.95 -12.04 38.41
CA ALA A 241 4.20 -11.01 39.16
C ALA A 241 4.86 -9.63 39.03
N GLU A 242 6.20 -9.57 39.12
CA GLU A 242 6.98 -8.35 38.93
C GLU A 242 6.88 -7.82 37.48
N GLU A 243 6.89 -8.70 36.47
CA GLU A 243 6.68 -8.33 35.07
C GLU A 243 5.28 -7.76 34.83
N ARG A 244 4.24 -8.36 35.44
CA ARG A 244 2.87 -7.82 35.36
C ARG A 244 2.72 -6.47 36.05
N ALA A 245 3.42 -6.26 37.17
CA ALA A 245 3.46 -4.97 37.84
C ALA A 245 4.15 -3.90 37.00
N ARG A 246 5.31 -4.22 36.38
CA ARG A 246 6.01 -3.29 35.47
C ARG A 246 5.18 -2.94 34.23
N ALA A 247 4.58 -3.93 33.59
CA ALA A 247 3.70 -3.69 32.43
C ALA A 247 2.50 -2.79 32.79
N ALA A 248 1.96 -2.91 34.01
CA ALA A 248 0.90 -2.02 34.50
C ALA A 248 1.40 -0.60 34.77
N GLU A 249 2.64 -0.43 35.26
CA GLU A 249 3.27 0.88 35.47
C GLU A 249 3.58 1.59 34.15
N GLU A 250 4.09 0.86 33.16
CA GLU A 250 4.33 1.39 31.80
C GLU A 250 3.03 1.85 31.15
N ARG A 251 1.95 1.04 31.26
CA ARG A 251 0.62 1.40 30.76
C ARG A 251 0.05 2.64 31.46
N LEU A 252 0.30 2.81 32.76
CA LEU A 252 -0.09 4.00 33.49
C LEU A 252 0.69 5.23 33.02
N GLY A 253 2.00 5.10 32.78
CA GLY A 253 2.83 6.17 32.24
C GLY A 253 2.33 6.67 30.88
N LEU A 254 2.01 5.75 29.97
CA LEU A 254 1.44 6.09 28.66
C LEU A 254 0.10 6.82 28.78
N LEU A 255 -0.78 6.38 29.68
CA LEU A 255 -2.06 7.06 29.92
C LEU A 255 -1.88 8.45 30.53
N GLN A 256 -0.89 8.64 31.42
CA GLN A 256 -0.56 9.95 31.99
C GLN A 256 0.00 10.91 30.93
N ASP A 257 0.85 10.42 30.02
CA ASP A 257 1.37 11.22 28.91
C ASP A 257 0.28 11.60 27.91
N GLN A 258 -0.64 10.68 27.61
CA GLN A 258 -1.82 10.97 26.78
C GLN A 258 -2.74 12.01 27.44
N TYR A 259 -2.96 11.90 28.76
CA TYR A 259 -3.74 12.87 29.52
C TYR A 259 -3.06 14.26 29.56
N ARG A 260 -1.73 14.31 29.70
CA ARG A 260 -0.99 15.58 29.62
C ARG A 260 -1.15 16.23 28.25
N LYS A 261 -1.01 15.45 27.18
CA LYS A 261 -1.14 15.94 25.80
C LYS A 261 -2.55 16.49 25.50
N THR A 262 -3.60 15.81 25.94
CA THR A 262 -4.98 16.31 25.75
C THR A 262 -5.27 17.57 26.58
N LEU A 263 -4.67 17.70 27.77
CA LEU A 263 -4.73 18.95 28.54
C LEU A 263 -3.99 20.11 27.86
N GLU A 264 -2.83 19.85 27.25
CA GLU A 264 -2.11 20.85 26.45
C GLU A 264 -2.94 21.30 25.24
N GLU A 265 -3.60 20.37 24.55
CA GLU A 265 -4.52 20.67 23.45
C GLU A 265 -5.71 21.53 23.92
N LEU A 266 -6.36 21.20 25.05
CA LEU A 266 -7.42 22.03 25.63
C LEU A 266 -6.93 23.42 26.03
N GLN A 267 -5.73 23.54 26.61
CA GLN A 267 -5.14 24.83 26.93
C GLN A 267 -4.83 25.65 25.67
N SER A 268 -4.37 25.00 24.60
CA SER A 268 -4.13 25.65 23.31
C SER A 268 -5.44 26.20 22.72
N PHE A 269 -6.55 25.46 22.82
CA PHE A 269 -7.87 25.93 22.41
C PHE A 269 -8.38 27.09 23.28
N GLN A 270 -8.17 27.03 24.58
CA GLN A 270 -8.51 28.14 25.49
C GLN A 270 -7.68 29.39 25.21
N GLN A 271 -6.41 29.25 24.84
CA GLN A 271 -5.57 30.37 24.41
C GLN A 271 -6.03 30.95 23.07
N LEU A 272 -6.36 30.09 22.10
CA LEU A 272 -6.92 30.50 20.80
C LEU A 272 -8.25 31.25 20.97
N ALA A 273 -9.11 30.81 21.90
CA ALA A 273 -10.39 31.45 22.21
C ALA A 273 -10.22 32.76 22.99
N ARG A 274 -9.06 32.99 23.61
CA ARG A 274 -8.77 34.17 24.46
C ARG A 274 -8.04 35.30 23.72
N GLU A 275 -7.50 35.06 22.52
CA GLU A 275 -6.93 36.10 21.67
C GLU A 275 -8.03 37.04 21.12
N PRO A 276 -8.10 38.32 21.55
CA PRO A 276 -9.17 39.22 21.16
C PRO A 276 -8.76 40.00 19.91
N ARG A 277 -8.86 39.38 18.72
CA ARG A 277 -8.85 40.11 17.45
C ARG A 277 -9.86 39.53 16.45
N SER A 278 -11.05 40.12 16.48
CA SER A 278 -11.93 40.36 15.32
C SER A 278 -12.18 39.17 14.38
N VAL A 279 -12.98 38.19 14.82
CA VAL A 279 -13.74 37.31 13.91
C VAL A 279 -15.16 37.14 14.48
N PRO A 280 -16.22 37.31 13.66
CA PRO A 280 -17.61 37.24 14.12
C PRO A 280 -18.04 35.79 14.38
N ALA A 281 -18.79 35.56 15.46
CA ALA A 281 -19.52 34.33 15.81
C ALA A 281 -18.73 33.00 15.71
N GLY A 282 -18.53 32.34 16.86
CA GLY A 282 -17.76 31.11 17.02
C GLY A 282 -17.96 30.08 15.90
N ASP A 283 -16.86 29.69 15.26
CA ASP A 283 -16.85 28.66 14.24
C ASP A 283 -17.31 27.32 14.87
N PRO A 284 -18.46 26.75 14.48
CA PRO A 284 -19.02 25.55 15.10
C PRO A 284 -18.07 24.34 15.02
N ARG A 285 -17.12 24.36 14.09
CA ARG A 285 -16.09 23.32 13.94
C ARG A 285 -15.01 23.36 15.01
N ILE A 286 -14.79 24.51 15.66
CA ILE A 286 -13.85 24.63 16.78
C ILE A 286 -14.54 24.18 18.07
N GLU A 287 -15.81 24.54 18.24
CA GLU A 287 -16.64 24.08 19.35
C GLU A 287 -16.87 22.56 19.32
N GLU A 288 -17.16 21.98 18.15
CA GLU A 288 -17.30 20.53 17.99
C GLU A 288 -15.98 19.78 18.30
N ARG A 289 -14.84 20.36 17.93
CA ARG A 289 -13.51 19.79 18.26
C ARG A 289 -13.18 19.91 19.74
N ALA A 290 -13.54 21.02 20.38
CA ALA A 290 -13.39 21.19 21.82
C ALA A 290 -14.27 20.20 22.61
N LEU A 291 -15.53 20.02 22.21
CA LEU A 291 -16.44 19.04 22.82
C LEU A 291 -15.94 17.59 22.64
N ARG A 292 -15.34 17.28 21.49
CA ARG A 292 -14.71 15.96 21.24
C ARG A 292 -13.48 15.75 22.13
N ALA A 293 -12.64 16.78 22.30
CA ALA A 293 -11.48 16.74 23.20
C ALA A 293 -11.91 16.61 24.68
N GLU A 294 -12.96 17.32 25.10
CA GLU A 294 -13.54 17.16 26.44
C GLU A 294 -14.10 15.75 26.68
N GLY A 295 -14.78 15.16 25.69
CA GLY A 295 -15.24 13.77 25.75
C GLY A 295 -14.09 12.77 25.90
N GLN A 296 -12.99 12.97 25.17
CA GLN A 296 -11.78 12.15 25.26
C GLN A 296 -11.09 12.28 26.63
N VAL A 297 -11.07 13.49 27.21
CA VAL A 297 -10.53 13.71 28.56
C VAL A 297 -11.35 12.97 29.61
N GLN A 298 -12.69 13.02 29.54
CA GLN A 298 -13.54 12.28 30.49
C GLN A 298 -13.37 10.76 30.38
N GLU A 299 -13.20 10.24 29.16
CA GLU A 299 -12.94 8.82 28.93
C GLU A 299 -11.58 8.40 29.49
N LEU A 300 -10.53 9.20 29.23
CA LEU A 300 -9.19 8.96 29.77
C LEU A 300 -9.16 9.06 31.31
N GLU A 301 -9.91 9.97 31.92
CA GLU A 301 -10.06 10.04 33.39
C GLU A 301 -10.70 8.77 33.96
N LEU A 302 -11.72 8.24 33.29
CA LEU A 302 -12.38 7.00 33.70
C LEU A 302 -11.41 5.81 33.60
N GLN A 303 -10.64 5.74 32.51
CA GLN A 303 -9.64 4.70 32.30
C GLN A 303 -8.50 4.81 33.32
N LEU A 304 -8.00 6.02 33.61
CA LEU A 304 -6.94 6.24 34.58
C LEU A 304 -7.39 5.88 36.00
N ARG A 305 -8.63 6.21 36.39
CA ARG A 305 -9.22 5.74 37.67
C ARG A 305 -9.33 4.22 37.74
N THR A 306 -9.65 3.57 36.62
CA THR A 306 -9.78 2.10 36.56
C THR A 306 -8.41 1.43 36.70
N VAL A 307 -7.42 1.88 35.94
CA VAL A 307 -6.04 1.38 36.00
C VAL A 307 -5.39 1.67 37.36
N THR A 308 -5.71 2.81 37.99
CA THR A 308 -5.22 3.12 39.35
C THR A 308 -5.79 2.15 40.38
N LYS A 309 -7.09 1.81 40.29
CA LYS A 309 -7.70 0.78 41.14
C LYS A 309 -7.12 -0.62 40.90
N GLU A 310 -6.78 -0.94 39.65
CA GLU A 310 -6.10 -2.20 39.31
C GLU A 310 -4.68 -2.24 39.88
N ARG A 311 -3.93 -1.14 39.82
CA ARG A 311 -2.62 -1.01 40.48
C ARG A 311 -2.72 -1.21 41.99
N GLU A 312 -3.70 -0.60 42.65
CA GLU A 312 -3.91 -0.78 44.09
C GLU A 312 -4.24 -2.24 44.44
N ARG A 313 -5.02 -2.94 43.60
CA ARG A 313 -5.29 -4.38 43.73
C ARG A 313 -4.03 -5.23 43.52
N LEU A 314 -3.23 -4.93 42.50
CA LEU A 314 -1.99 -5.66 42.23
C LEU A 314 -0.94 -5.42 43.32
N ALA A 315 -0.88 -4.20 43.87
CA ALA A 315 0.00 -3.88 45.00
C ALA A 315 -0.41 -4.62 46.28
N THR A 316 -1.72 -4.73 46.56
CA THR A 316 -2.22 -5.53 47.69
C THR A 316 -1.97 -7.02 47.50
N GLN A 317 -2.15 -7.56 46.28
CA GLN A 317 -1.81 -8.95 45.97
C GLN A 317 -0.31 -9.24 46.10
N LEU A 318 0.56 -8.33 45.62
CA LEU A 318 2.01 -8.46 45.80
C LEU A 318 2.39 -8.45 47.29
N GLN A 319 1.79 -7.56 48.06
CA GLN A 319 2.04 -7.49 49.50
C GLN A 319 1.54 -8.73 50.25
N GLU A 320 0.40 -9.29 49.85
CA GLU A 320 -0.13 -10.55 50.37
C GLU A 320 0.79 -11.73 50.03
N THR A 321 1.30 -11.82 48.79
CA THR A 321 2.28 -12.86 48.41
C THR A 321 3.62 -12.72 49.13
N ILE A 322 4.07 -11.49 49.43
CA ILE A 322 5.27 -11.25 50.23
C ILE A 322 5.02 -11.65 51.69
N GLN A 323 3.84 -11.34 52.22
CA GLN A 323 3.47 -11.67 53.60
C GLN A 323 3.22 -13.17 53.79
N GLU A 324 2.75 -13.87 52.76
CA GLU A 324 2.58 -15.32 52.71
C GLU A 324 3.93 -16.04 52.55
N ALA A 325 4.83 -15.53 51.72
CA ALA A 325 6.23 -16.00 51.66
C ALA A 325 6.98 -15.78 52.99
N MET A 326 6.66 -14.72 53.73
CA MET A 326 7.16 -14.51 55.10
C MET A 326 6.51 -15.42 56.14
N ARG A 327 5.33 -15.98 55.86
CA ARG A 327 4.60 -16.88 56.78
C ARG A 327 4.93 -18.36 56.58
N VAL A 328 5.46 -18.74 55.41
CA VAL A 328 5.82 -20.11 55.04
C VAL A 328 7.28 -20.43 55.35
N VAL A 329 8.10 -19.44 55.70
CA VAL A 329 9.45 -19.64 56.24
C VAL A 329 9.34 -19.72 57.76
N ASP A 330 9.25 -20.94 58.29
CA ASP A 330 9.37 -21.21 59.73
C ASP A 330 10.69 -20.63 60.28
N ASP A 331 10.60 -19.96 61.43
CA ASP A 331 11.67 -19.27 62.17
C ASP A 331 12.87 -20.17 62.54
N ASP A 332 12.74 -21.50 62.46
CA ASP A 332 13.77 -22.43 62.93
C ASP A 332 14.94 -22.63 61.94
N GLU A 333 14.72 -22.46 60.63
CA GLU A 333 15.74 -22.79 59.62
C GLU A 333 16.68 -21.61 59.31
N GLN A 334 16.23 -20.36 59.50
CA GLN A 334 17.11 -19.19 59.45
C GLN A 334 17.99 -19.10 60.69
N ASP A 335 17.47 -19.41 61.89
CA ASP A 335 18.26 -19.45 63.12
C ASP A 335 19.34 -20.54 63.10
N LEU A 336 19.07 -21.69 62.47
CA LEU A 336 20.06 -22.75 62.28
C LEU A 336 21.16 -22.35 61.28
N ARG A 337 20.81 -21.72 60.16
CA ARG A 337 21.80 -21.27 59.16
C ARG A 337 22.60 -20.06 59.64
N LEU A 338 22.00 -19.17 60.43
CA LEU A 338 22.71 -18.05 61.06
C LEU A 338 23.68 -18.58 62.13
N ARG A 339 23.25 -19.56 62.95
CA ARG A 339 24.15 -20.22 63.92
C ARG A 339 25.25 -21.03 63.25
N GLU A 340 24.98 -21.68 62.13
CA GLU A 340 26.00 -22.42 61.35
C GLU A 340 27.03 -21.45 60.75
N ALA A 341 26.57 -20.33 60.18
CA ALA A 341 27.46 -19.28 59.69
C ALA A 341 28.24 -18.56 60.82
N GLU A 342 27.62 -18.37 61.99
CA GLU A 342 28.31 -17.84 63.18
C GLU A 342 29.34 -18.83 63.72
N LEU A 343 29.05 -20.13 63.72
CA LEU A 343 30.00 -21.17 64.12
C LEU A 343 31.15 -21.32 63.12
N GLU A 344 30.90 -21.19 61.82
CA GLU A 344 31.96 -21.11 60.80
C GLU A 344 32.79 -19.83 60.93
N ALA A 345 32.17 -18.68 61.22
CA ALA A 345 32.91 -17.44 61.46
C ALA A 345 33.75 -17.50 62.75
N ILE A 346 33.26 -18.16 63.79
CA ILE A 346 34.03 -18.43 65.02
C ILE A 346 35.16 -19.44 64.73
N GLY A 347 34.91 -20.47 63.91
CA GLY A 347 35.92 -21.43 63.48
C GLY A 347 37.05 -20.78 62.68
N LEU A 348 36.70 -19.95 61.69
CA LEU A 348 37.66 -19.21 60.87
C LEU A 348 38.42 -18.16 61.69
N ASN A 349 37.79 -17.52 62.67
CA ASN A 349 38.48 -16.61 63.59
C ASN A 349 39.43 -17.36 64.54
N ALA A 350 39.05 -18.54 65.02
CA ALA A 350 39.94 -19.40 65.81
C ALA A 350 41.12 -19.90 64.97
N GLU A 351 40.92 -20.26 63.70
CA GLU A 351 42.01 -20.58 62.77
C GLU A 351 42.89 -19.35 62.49
N LEU A 352 42.31 -18.14 62.39
CA LEU A 352 43.07 -16.90 62.27
C LEU A 352 43.89 -16.58 63.52
N ASP A 353 43.37 -16.86 64.71
CA ASP A 353 44.10 -16.64 65.96
C ASP A 353 45.16 -17.72 66.20
N VAL A 354 44.91 -18.97 65.80
CA VAL A 354 45.93 -20.04 65.77
C VAL A 354 47.04 -19.70 64.77
N THR A 355 46.70 -19.20 63.58
CA THR A 355 47.72 -18.79 62.59
C THR A 355 48.47 -17.53 63.03
N LYS A 356 47.83 -16.59 63.73
CA LYS A 356 48.53 -15.46 64.38
C LYS A 356 49.44 -15.93 65.51
N GLU A 357 49.00 -16.85 66.37
CA GLU A 357 49.84 -17.44 67.41
C GLU A 357 51.03 -18.20 66.83
N GLN A 358 50.82 -18.93 65.72
CA GLN A 358 51.91 -19.57 64.97
C GLN A 358 52.89 -18.53 64.42
N LEU A 359 52.41 -17.41 63.89
CA LEU A 359 53.25 -16.34 63.37
C LEU A 359 54.03 -15.62 64.48
N ASP A 360 53.41 -15.43 65.65
CA ASP A 360 54.08 -14.86 66.83
C ASP A 360 55.03 -15.86 67.52
N ALA A 361 54.76 -17.17 67.43
CA ALA A 361 55.68 -18.23 67.82
C ALA A 361 56.90 -18.25 66.89
N ILE A 362 56.70 -18.18 65.58
CA ILE A 362 57.76 -18.08 64.57
C ILE A 362 58.57 -16.79 64.75
N ARG A 363 57.93 -15.66 65.08
CA ARG A 363 58.65 -14.42 65.42
C ARG A 363 59.48 -14.55 66.69
N ARG A 364 58.99 -15.26 67.71
CA ARG A 364 59.75 -15.55 68.93
C ARG A 364 60.89 -16.54 68.68
N GLU A 365 60.72 -17.52 67.81
CA GLU A 365 61.79 -18.41 67.32
C GLU A 365 62.84 -17.66 66.50
N LEU A 366 62.43 -16.72 65.64
CA LEU A 366 63.36 -15.85 64.93
C LEU A 366 64.11 -14.90 65.88
N ALA A 367 63.47 -14.44 66.95
CA ALA A 367 64.12 -13.64 67.99
C ALA A 367 65.10 -14.47 68.84
N SER A 368 64.76 -15.73 69.15
CA SER A 368 65.66 -16.64 69.88
C SER A 368 66.80 -17.15 68.99
N MET A 369 66.56 -17.39 67.70
CA MET A 369 67.59 -17.67 66.70
C MET A 369 68.51 -16.47 66.47
N ARG A 370 67.97 -15.23 66.48
CA ARG A 370 68.80 -14.01 66.47
C ARG A 370 69.65 -13.83 67.73
N ALA A 371 69.19 -14.33 68.87
CA ALA A 371 69.96 -14.30 70.12
C ALA A 371 71.02 -15.43 70.19
N SER A 372 70.78 -16.58 69.54
CA SER A 372 71.73 -17.71 69.48
C SER A 372 72.74 -17.64 68.33
N THR A 373 72.49 -16.82 67.30
CA THR A 373 73.37 -16.56 66.15
C THR A 373 74.58 -15.66 66.47
N GLY A 374 74.79 -15.31 67.74
CA GLY A 374 76.06 -14.73 68.19
C GLY A 374 77.25 -15.68 68.08
N THR A 375 77.03 -17.00 67.89
CA THR A 375 78.10 -17.99 67.79
C THR A 375 77.69 -19.18 66.92
N THR A 376 77.92 -19.14 65.61
CA THR A 376 78.34 -20.27 64.72
C THR A 376 78.04 -19.95 63.24
N SER A 377 79.05 -20.08 62.38
CA SER A 377 79.01 -19.74 60.94
C SER A 377 78.04 -20.57 60.09
N HIS A 378 77.56 -21.72 60.59
CA HIS A 378 76.63 -22.59 59.85
C HIS A 378 75.19 -22.06 59.83
N THR A 379 74.79 -21.34 60.89
CA THR A 379 73.45 -20.70 60.98
C THR A 379 73.31 -19.48 60.07
N GLN A 380 74.43 -18.91 59.62
CA GLN A 380 74.47 -17.78 58.69
C GLN A 380 74.03 -18.21 57.28
N GLU A 381 74.46 -19.39 56.82
CA GLU A 381 74.05 -19.93 55.51
C GLU A 381 72.56 -20.31 55.49
N GLU A 382 72.02 -20.84 56.59
CA GLU A 382 70.59 -21.13 56.71
C GLU A 382 69.73 -19.85 56.77
N LEU A 383 70.22 -18.79 57.41
CA LEU A 383 69.58 -17.46 57.41
C LEU A 383 69.60 -16.80 56.03
N ASP A 384 70.69 -16.95 55.28
CA ASP A 384 70.79 -16.46 53.91
C ASP A 384 69.85 -17.24 52.98
N ALA A 385 69.74 -18.57 53.14
CA ALA A 385 68.79 -19.39 52.41
C ALA A 385 67.32 -19.02 52.73
N ALA A 386 66.97 -18.85 54.01
CA ALA A 386 65.64 -18.45 54.43
C ALA A 386 65.27 -17.02 53.96
N ASN A 387 66.24 -16.10 53.91
CA ASN A 387 66.03 -14.77 53.34
C ASN A 387 65.77 -14.84 51.82
N VAL A 388 66.47 -15.70 51.09
CA VAL A 388 66.23 -15.90 49.66
C VAL A 388 64.83 -16.47 49.42
N GLU A 389 64.40 -17.45 50.20
CA GLU A 389 63.03 -17.99 50.11
C GLU A 389 61.97 -16.94 50.47
N MET A 390 62.20 -16.10 51.49
CA MET A 390 61.27 -15.02 51.84
C MET A 390 61.17 -13.96 50.73
N VAL A 391 62.28 -13.63 50.07
CA VAL A 391 62.28 -12.74 48.90
C VAL A 391 61.52 -13.38 47.74
N GLN A 392 61.73 -14.67 47.46
CA GLN A 392 60.98 -15.39 46.43
C GLN A 392 59.47 -15.45 46.73
N MET A 393 59.07 -15.70 47.98
CA MET A 393 57.66 -15.64 48.38
C MET A 393 57.08 -14.23 48.23
N ARG A 394 57.85 -13.19 48.56
CA ARG A 394 57.41 -11.80 48.37
C ARG A 394 57.23 -11.47 46.90
N ASP A 395 58.14 -11.92 46.04
CA ASP A 395 58.04 -11.71 44.59
C ASP A 395 56.86 -12.49 43.99
N ALA A 396 56.60 -13.71 44.47
CA ALA A 396 55.41 -14.48 44.10
C ALA A 396 54.11 -13.78 44.55
N LEU A 397 54.06 -13.25 45.77
CA LEU A 397 52.90 -12.51 46.29
C LEU A 397 52.66 -11.20 45.55
N THR A 398 53.71 -10.45 45.21
CA THR A 398 53.58 -9.23 44.39
C THR A 398 53.12 -9.54 42.97
N THR A 399 53.60 -10.66 42.39
CA THR A 399 53.14 -11.14 41.09
C THR A 399 51.67 -11.55 41.14
N ALA A 400 51.25 -12.33 42.14
CA ALA A 400 49.85 -12.69 42.35
C ALA A 400 48.96 -11.47 42.59
N GLY A 401 49.43 -10.47 43.34
CA GLY A 401 48.75 -9.20 43.53
C GLY A 401 48.56 -8.42 42.22
N SER A 402 49.58 -8.38 41.37
CA SER A 402 49.46 -7.74 40.05
C SER A 402 48.49 -8.46 39.10
N GLN A 403 48.41 -9.80 39.19
CA GLN A 403 47.46 -10.61 38.43
C GLN A 403 46.02 -10.36 38.92
N LEU A 404 45.80 -10.28 40.23
CA LEU A 404 44.49 -9.94 40.80
C LEU A 404 44.00 -8.56 40.36
N VAL A 405 44.87 -7.55 40.36
CA VAL A 405 44.52 -6.20 39.88
C VAL A 405 44.16 -6.21 38.40
N THR A 406 44.87 -7.00 37.58
CA THR A 406 44.56 -7.15 36.16
C THR A 406 43.21 -7.84 35.95
N ALA A 407 42.97 -8.97 36.64
CA ALA A 407 41.70 -9.69 36.57
C ALA A 407 40.51 -8.84 37.05
N GLN A 408 40.73 -7.99 38.06
CA GLN A 408 39.69 -7.09 38.56
C GLN A 408 39.33 -6.01 37.53
N ARG A 409 40.32 -5.46 36.80
CA ARG A 409 40.06 -4.52 35.69
C ARG A 409 39.32 -5.18 34.53
N GLU A 410 39.72 -6.39 34.13
CA GLU A 410 39.01 -7.12 33.06
C GLU A 410 37.55 -7.41 33.44
N LEU A 411 37.29 -7.69 34.72
CA LEU A 411 35.93 -7.92 35.23
C LEU A 411 35.11 -6.62 35.27
N GLU A 412 35.73 -5.49 35.64
CA GLU A 412 35.10 -4.17 35.56
C GLU A 412 34.78 -3.78 34.11
N ASP A 413 35.71 -4.01 33.17
CA ASP A 413 35.52 -3.76 31.74
C ASP A 413 34.37 -4.63 31.17
N ALA A 414 34.39 -5.94 31.44
CA ALA A 414 33.30 -6.84 31.03
C ALA A 414 31.94 -6.41 31.63
N HIS A 415 31.93 -5.88 32.85
CA HIS A 415 30.73 -5.37 33.48
C HIS A 415 30.23 -4.07 32.81
N THR A 416 31.13 -3.20 32.33
CA THR A 416 30.74 -2.03 31.54
C THR A 416 30.19 -2.40 30.17
N GLU A 417 30.77 -3.39 29.49
CA GLU A 417 30.26 -3.91 28.22
C GLU A 417 28.88 -4.55 28.38
N LEU A 418 28.64 -5.33 29.44
CA LEU A 418 27.32 -5.90 29.73
C LEU A 418 26.25 -4.81 29.96
N ARG A 419 26.61 -3.69 30.60
CA ARG A 419 25.68 -2.55 30.74
C ARG A 419 25.41 -1.89 29.39
N ALA A 420 26.41 -1.76 28.52
CA ALA A 420 26.23 -1.21 27.17
C ALA A 420 25.31 -2.11 26.33
N LEU A 421 25.55 -3.42 26.30
CA LEU A 421 24.71 -4.40 25.61
C LEU A 421 23.27 -4.39 26.11
N ARG A 422 23.07 -4.27 27.43
CA ARG A 422 21.71 -4.18 28.00
C ARG A 422 20.98 -2.91 27.58
N ASN A 423 21.68 -1.79 27.46
CA ASN A 423 21.10 -0.55 26.94
C ASN A 423 20.77 -0.65 25.44
N GLU A 424 21.59 -1.36 24.67
CA GLU A 424 21.32 -1.64 23.25
C GLU A 424 20.13 -2.58 23.07
N GLU A 425 20.01 -3.62 23.90
CA GLU A 425 18.85 -4.53 23.92
C GLU A 425 17.56 -3.77 24.25
N GLN A 426 17.59 -2.84 25.22
CA GLN A 426 16.46 -1.97 25.52
C GLN A 426 16.08 -1.06 24.34
N ARG A 427 17.08 -0.51 23.63
CA ARG A 427 16.81 0.29 22.42
C ARG A 427 16.22 -0.55 21.29
N ALA A 428 16.68 -1.78 21.11
CA ALA A 428 16.14 -2.70 20.11
C ALA A 428 14.68 -3.05 20.42
N ALA A 429 14.35 -3.30 21.69
CA ALA A 429 12.97 -3.53 22.12
C ALA A 429 12.05 -2.32 21.84
N MET A 430 12.51 -1.09 22.14
CA MET A 430 11.76 0.12 21.81
C MET A 430 11.51 0.27 20.30
N LEU A 431 12.53 0.02 19.47
CA LEU A 431 12.39 0.08 18.01
C LEU A 431 11.44 -1.00 17.47
N GLU A 432 11.40 -2.19 18.08
CA GLU A 432 10.45 -3.24 17.71
C GLU A 432 9.01 -2.84 18.03
N ASP A 433 8.79 -2.19 19.18
CA ASP A 433 7.49 -1.67 19.57
C ASP A 433 7.04 -0.51 18.66
N GLU A 434 7.95 0.40 18.30
CA GLU A 434 7.70 1.46 17.29
C GLU A 434 7.33 0.85 15.92
N LEU A 435 8.05 -0.19 15.48
CA LEU A 435 7.72 -0.90 14.23
C LEU A 435 6.33 -1.56 14.30
N ARG A 436 5.98 -2.14 15.44
CA ARG A 436 4.67 -2.76 15.65
C ARG A 436 3.56 -1.71 15.64
N ALA A 437 3.78 -0.55 16.26
CA ALA A 437 2.86 0.58 16.25
C ALA A 437 2.67 1.15 14.83
N ALA A 438 3.77 1.43 14.10
CA ALA A 438 3.72 1.91 12.73
C ALA A 438 3.01 0.93 11.78
N LYS A 439 3.20 -0.38 11.98
CA LYS A 439 2.49 -1.41 11.24
C LYS A 439 0.99 -1.39 11.52
N ALA A 440 0.59 -1.25 12.79
CA ALA A 440 -0.82 -1.15 13.16
C ALA A 440 -1.48 0.12 12.58
N GLU A 441 -0.77 1.25 12.56
CA GLU A 441 -1.23 2.48 11.90
C GLU A 441 -1.42 2.30 10.40
N LEU A 442 -0.47 1.62 9.73
CA LEU A 442 -0.57 1.33 8.30
C LEU A 442 -1.75 0.39 7.99
N GLU A 443 -1.93 -0.68 8.78
CA GLU A 443 -3.07 -1.59 8.63
C GLU A 443 -4.41 -0.90 8.90
N SER A 444 -4.46 -0.01 9.90
CA SER A 444 -5.63 0.82 10.20
C SER A 444 -5.94 1.80 9.06
N GLY A 445 -4.92 2.48 8.52
CA GLY A 445 -5.07 3.38 7.37
C GLY A 445 -5.52 2.64 6.11
N GLN A 446 -4.99 1.45 5.85
CA GLN A 446 -5.43 0.60 4.74
C GLN A 446 -6.88 0.13 4.93
N ALA A 447 -7.28 -0.24 6.14
CA ALA A 447 -8.65 -0.63 6.44
C ALA A 447 -9.63 0.56 6.25
N SER A 448 -9.25 1.75 6.70
CA SER A 448 -10.03 2.97 6.51
C SER A 448 -10.18 3.32 5.03
N HIS A 449 -9.07 3.35 4.28
CA HIS A 449 -9.12 3.66 2.85
C HIS A 449 -9.93 2.61 2.07
N ARG A 450 -9.87 1.34 2.47
CA ARG A 450 -10.71 0.29 1.89
C ARG A 450 -12.18 0.49 2.18
N ALA A 451 -12.54 0.94 3.38
CA ALA A 451 -13.92 1.27 3.73
C ALA A 451 -14.43 2.45 2.89
N ASP A 452 -13.63 3.52 2.74
CA ASP A 452 -13.98 4.69 1.93
C ASP A 452 -14.19 4.33 0.45
N LEU A 453 -13.39 3.41 -0.09
CA LEU A 453 -13.57 2.93 -1.46
C LEU A 453 -14.88 2.16 -1.64
N VAL A 454 -15.24 1.31 -0.67
CA VAL A 454 -16.51 0.55 -0.70
C VAL A 454 -17.71 1.49 -0.57
N GLU A 455 -17.62 2.52 0.28
CA GLU A 455 -18.66 3.54 0.41
C GLU A 455 -18.84 4.33 -0.90
N ARG A 456 -17.74 4.77 -1.51
CA ARG A 456 -17.78 5.46 -2.81
C ARG A 456 -18.31 4.57 -3.94
N GLU A 457 -17.96 3.29 -3.94
CA GLU A 457 -18.50 2.32 -4.91
C GLU A 457 -20.01 2.17 -4.73
N ALA A 458 -20.51 2.03 -3.50
CA ALA A 458 -21.93 1.97 -3.21
C ALA A 458 -22.68 3.25 -3.63
N GLU A 459 -22.11 4.44 -3.36
CA GLU A 459 -22.68 5.72 -3.83
C GLU A 459 -22.75 5.82 -5.36
N LEU A 460 -21.72 5.33 -6.05
CA LEU A 460 -21.69 5.32 -7.51
C LEU A 460 -22.70 4.34 -8.08
N GLU A 461 -22.84 3.15 -7.50
CA GLU A 461 -23.88 2.19 -7.88
C GLU A 461 -25.29 2.76 -7.67
N GLU A 462 -25.51 3.48 -6.58
CA GLU A 462 -26.79 4.15 -6.32
C GLU A 462 -27.07 5.25 -7.36
N LYS A 463 -26.06 6.08 -7.70
CA LYS A 463 -26.19 7.08 -8.78
C LYS A 463 -26.45 6.45 -10.13
N VAL A 464 -25.80 5.33 -10.45
CA VAL A 464 -26.04 4.57 -11.70
C VAL A 464 -27.47 4.00 -11.70
N ARG A 465 -27.95 3.48 -10.58
CA ARG A 465 -29.33 2.99 -10.45
C ARG A 465 -30.34 4.12 -10.64
N ALA A 466 -30.14 5.26 -9.97
CA ALA A 466 -31.00 6.42 -10.06
C ALA A 466 -31.07 6.99 -11.48
N THR A 467 -29.92 7.15 -12.15
CA THR A 467 -29.88 7.61 -13.55
C THR A 467 -30.53 6.61 -14.50
N ARG A 468 -30.37 5.30 -14.29
CA ARG A 468 -31.07 4.27 -15.07
C ARG A 468 -32.58 4.35 -14.90
N GLU A 469 -33.06 4.53 -13.67
CA GLU A 469 -34.50 4.71 -13.40
C GLU A 469 -35.04 5.98 -14.06
N GLU A 470 -34.27 7.07 -14.04
CA GLU A 470 -34.64 8.31 -14.73
C GLU A 470 -34.72 8.13 -16.24
N PHE A 471 -33.72 7.50 -16.87
CA PHE A 471 -33.76 7.16 -18.29
C PHE A 471 -34.95 6.26 -18.64
N GLN A 472 -35.27 5.30 -17.77
CA GLN A 472 -36.40 4.40 -18.01
C GLN A 472 -37.73 5.15 -17.94
N ARG A 473 -37.90 6.08 -16.98
CA ARG A 473 -39.06 6.98 -16.94
C ARG A 473 -39.16 7.86 -18.19
N GLN A 474 -38.04 8.42 -18.65
CA GLN A 474 -38.01 9.22 -19.88
C GLN A 474 -38.43 8.41 -21.11
N LEU A 475 -37.98 7.15 -21.22
CA LEU A 475 -38.39 6.26 -22.30
C LEU A 475 -39.89 5.95 -22.22
N GLU A 476 -40.43 5.65 -21.04
CA GLU A 476 -41.86 5.43 -20.84
C GLU A 476 -42.70 6.66 -21.19
N GLU A 477 -42.24 7.86 -20.84
CA GLU A 477 -42.87 9.13 -21.20
C GLU A 477 -42.85 9.37 -22.72
N ILE A 478 -41.71 9.13 -23.37
CA ILE A 478 -41.58 9.24 -24.82
C ILE A 478 -42.49 8.23 -25.52
N GLU A 479 -42.52 6.98 -25.07
CA GLU A 479 -43.42 5.95 -25.61
C GLU A 479 -44.89 6.32 -25.45
N ALA A 480 -45.30 6.83 -24.27
CA ALA A 480 -46.66 7.29 -24.02
C ALA A 480 -47.03 8.46 -24.95
N SER A 481 -46.12 9.42 -25.13
CA SER A 481 -46.26 10.53 -26.09
C SER A 481 -46.46 10.02 -27.53
N TYR A 482 -45.62 9.09 -27.99
CA TYR A 482 -45.74 8.54 -29.34
C TYR A 482 -47.03 7.74 -29.54
N ARG A 483 -47.47 6.96 -28.54
CA ARG A 483 -48.77 6.26 -28.60
C ARG A 483 -49.92 7.25 -28.72
N SER A 484 -49.91 8.32 -27.93
CA SER A 484 -50.94 9.37 -28.03
C SER A 484 -50.95 10.06 -29.40
N GLN A 485 -49.77 10.36 -29.97
CA GLN A 485 -49.67 10.93 -31.32
C GLN A 485 -50.18 9.98 -32.40
N LEU A 486 -49.92 8.67 -32.26
CA LEU A 486 -50.43 7.66 -33.19
C LEU A 486 -51.95 7.54 -33.11
N GLU A 487 -52.52 7.52 -31.91
CA GLU A 487 -53.98 7.51 -31.71
C GLU A 487 -54.63 8.76 -32.30
N GLN A 488 -54.04 9.95 -32.09
CA GLN A 488 -54.55 11.19 -32.70
C GLN A 488 -54.51 11.14 -34.23
N ARG A 489 -53.41 10.65 -34.81
CA ARG A 489 -53.29 10.49 -36.27
C ARG A 489 -54.24 9.45 -36.82
N GLU A 490 -54.47 8.36 -36.10
CA GLU A 490 -55.42 7.32 -36.49
C GLU A 490 -56.84 7.89 -36.53
N VAL A 491 -57.24 8.65 -35.50
CA VAL A 491 -58.53 9.35 -35.46
C VAL A 491 -58.65 10.37 -36.59
N GLU A 492 -57.61 11.17 -36.85
CA GLU A 492 -57.59 12.14 -37.95
C GLU A 492 -57.74 11.45 -39.32
N LEU A 493 -56.97 10.39 -39.56
CA LEU A 493 -57.04 9.61 -40.79
C LEU A 493 -58.42 8.96 -40.96
N HIS A 494 -58.99 8.41 -39.87
CA HIS A 494 -60.33 7.84 -39.92
C HIS A 494 -61.37 8.90 -40.30
N GLY A 495 -61.30 10.10 -39.71
CA GLY A 495 -62.15 11.23 -40.09
C GLY A 495 -62.01 11.62 -41.56
N ARG A 496 -60.78 11.70 -42.08
CA ARG A 496 -60.53 11.99 -43.50
C ARG A 496 -61.07 10.91 -44.43
N VAL A 497 -61.01 9.64 -44.04
CA VAL A 497 -61.58 8.53 -44.81
C VAL A 497 -63.10 8.62 -44.83
N THR A 498 -63.75 8.90 -43.68
CA THR A 498 -65.20 9.07 -43.63
C THR A 498 -65.68 10.29 -44.42
N ASP A 499 -64.93 11.40 -44.38
CA ASP A 499 -65.23 12.60 -45.18
C ASP A 499 -65.07 12.32 -46.68
N ALA A 500 -64.00 11.60 -47.07
CA ALA A 500 -63.81 11.19 -48.46
C ALA A 500 -64.90 10.23 -48.94
N GLU A 501 -65.35 9.30 -48.09
CA GLU A 501 -66.43 8.37 -48.42
C GLU A 501 -67.78 9.10 -48.58
N THR A 502 -68.11 10.03 -47.68
CA THR A 502 -69.33 10.83 -47.78
C THR A 502 -69.31 11.76 -49.01
N ALA A 503 -68.17 12.37 -49.32
CA ALA A 503 -67.97 13.14 -50.55
C ALA A 503 -68.12 12.27 -51.80
N ALA A 504 -67.56 11.06 -51.80
CA ALA A 504 -67.69 10.12 -52.92
C ALA A 504 -69.15 9.68 -53.12
N ARG A 505 -69.89 9.38 -52.03
CA ARG A 505 -71.33 9.04 -52.11
C ARG A 505 -72.16 10.20 -52.67
N THR A 506 -71.85 11.44 -52.25
CA THR A 506 -72.52 12.64 -52.76
C THR A 506 -72.23 12.83 -54.25
N ALA A 507 -70.96 12.72 -54.67
CA ALA A 507 -70.58 12.81 -56.08
C ALA A 507 -71.26 11.72 -56.95
N VAL A 508 -71.39 10.49 -56.43
CA VAL A 508 -72.11 9.41 -57.12
C VAL A 508 -73.60 9.76 -57.28
N HIS A 509 -74.23 10.30 -56.24
CA HIS A 509 -75.62 10.74 -56.30
C HIS A 509 -75.81 11.88 -57.31
N ASP A 510 -74.92 12.86 -57.34
CA ASP A 510 -74.96 13.96 -58.31
C ASP A 510 -74.78 13.46 -59.75
N LEU A 511 -73.87 12.51 -59.97
CA LEU A 511 -73.68 11.87 -61.28
C LEU A 511 -74.90 11.05 -61.72
N GLN A 512 -75.62 10.43 -60.78
CA GLN A 512 -76.90 9.78 -61.07
C GLN A 512 -77.96 10.81 -61.47
N GLY A 513 -78.05 11.94 -60.76
CA GLY A 513 -78.93 13.05 -61.13
C GLY A 513 -78.65 13.58 -62.54
N VAL A 514 -77.37 13.85 -62.86
CA VAL A 514 -76.96 14.27 -64.22
C VAL A 514 -77.28 13.20 -65.26
N ARG A 515 -77.08 11.91 -64.94
CA ARG A 515 -77.43 10.82 -65.85
C ARG A 515 -78.93 10.82 -66.14
N ASP A 516 -79.76 10.97 -65.11
CA ASP A 516 -81.21 10.99 -65.24
C ASP A 516 -81.66 12.19 -66.09
N GLU A 517 -81.09 13.38 -65.86
CA GLU A 517 -81.30 14.57 -66.69
C GLU A 517 -80.90 14.35 -68.15
N VAL A 518 -79.74 13.73 -68.42
CA VAL A 518 -79.30 13.39 -69.78
C VAL A 518 -80.26 12.39 -70.43
N THR A 519 -80.77 11.40 -69.68
CA THR A 519 -81.76 10.47 -70.23
C THR A 519 -83.10 11.14 -70.53
N ALA A 520 -83.55 12.06 -69.68
CA ALA A 520 -84.73 12.87 -69.91
C ALA A 520 -84.56 13.77 -71.14
N ALA A 521 -83.43 14.47 -71.25
CA ALA A 521 -83.10 15.30 -72.40
C ALA A 521 -83.02 14.48 -73.71
N ARG A 522 -82.51 13.24 -73.65
CA ARG A 522 -82.54 12.33 -74.81
C ARG A 522 -83.96 11.91 -75.18
N ALA A 523 -84.82 11.64 -74.21
CA ALA A 523 -86.22 11.31 -74.46
C ALA A 523 -86.97 12.52 -75.06
N GLU A 524 -86.71 13.74 -74.59
CA GLU A 524 -87.25 14.97 -75.19
C GLU A 524 -86.70 15.23 -76.60
N ALA A 525 -85.42 14.97 -76.83
CA ALA A 525 -84.84 15.08 -78.17
C ALA A 525 -85.47 14.07 -79.14
N ALA A 526 -85.67 12.82 -78.70
CA ALA A 526 -86.33 11.78 -79.49
C ALA A 526 -87.80 12.11 -79.78
N SER A 527 -88.53 12.71 -78.83
CA SER A 527 -89.91 13.15 -79.05
C SER A 527 -89.98 14.34 -80.02
N ARG A 528 -89.05 15.29 -79.94
CA ARG A 528 -88.91 16.37 -80.93
C ARG A 528 -88.55 15.85 -82.32
N GLU A 529 -87.68 14.84 -82.41
CA GLU A 529 -87.33 14.19 -83.68
C GLU A 529 -88.54 13.47 -84.29
N GLN A 530 -89.34 12.77 -83.49
CA GLN A 530 -90.61 12.19 -83.94
C GLN A 530 -91.62 13.26 -84.39
N GLN A 531 -91.76 14.37 -83.66
CA GLN A 531 -92.60 15.50 -84.07
C GLN A 531 -92.12 16.14 -85.38
N LEU A 532 -90.80 16.24 -85.59
CA LEU A 532 -90.23 16.72 -86.86
C LEU A 532 -90.45 15.74 -88.00
N LEU A 533 -90.37 14.43 -87.76
CA LEU A 533 -90.68 13.40 -88.75
C LEU A 533 -92.18 13.36 -89.09
N GLU A 534 -93.06 13.57 -88.12
CA GLU A 534 -94.50 13.73 -88.35
C GLU A 534 -94.82 15.02 -89.10
N ALA A 535 -94.17 16.14 -88.76
CA ALA A 535 -94.27 17.39 -89.52
C ALA A 535 -93.71 17.25 -90.95
N HIS A 536 -92.64 16.45 -91.14
CA HIS A 536 -92.10 16.13 -92.46
C HIS A 536 -93.05 15.24 -93.27
N ASN A 537 -93.70 14.26 -92.64
CA ASN A 537 -94.72 13.41 -93.27
C ASN A 537 -96.02 14.16 -93.61
N HIS A 538 -96.38 15.21 -92.86
CA HIS A 538 -97.48 16.13 -93.19
C HIS A 538 -97.08 17.28 -94.13
N GLY A 539 -95.79 17.37 -94.50
CA GLY A 539 -95.23 18.41 -95.36
C GLY A 539 -94.93 18.00 -96.81
N VAL A 540 -95.33 16.80 -97.27
CA VAL A 540 -95.18 16.40 -98.68
C VAL A 540 -96.37 16.88 -99.50
N ALA A 541 -96.54 18.19 -99.56
CA ALA A 541 -97.30 18.90 -100.59
C ALA A 541 -96.79 20.35 -100.67
N GLY A 542 -95.89 20.61 -101.63
CA GLY A 542 -95.61 21.97 -102.09
C GLY A 542 -94.21 22.50 -101.82
N GLY A 543 -93.33 22.31 -102.81
CA GLY A 543 -92.66 23.44 -103.45
C GLY A 543 -91.50 24.15 -102.74
N SER A 544 -90.31 23.92 -103.30
CA SER A 544 -89.48 24.97 -103.91
C SER A 544 -88.57 25.87 -103.05
N CYS A 545 -87.31 25.91 -103.49
CA CYS A 545 -86.37 27.04 -103.57
C CYS A 545 -85.51 27.49 -102.36
N SER A 546 -84.20 27.54 -102.67
CA SER A 546 -83.17 28.52 -102.26
C SER A 546 -82.80 28.58 -100.79
N GLY A 547 -81.54 28.63 -100.35
CA GLY A 547 -80.37 29.29 -100.94
C GLY A 547 -79.87 30.33 -99.93
N GLY A 548 -78.56 30.34 -99.63
CA GLY A 548 -77.90 31.39 -98.83
C GLY A 548 -77.46 30.89 -97.45
N ARG A 549 -76.17 30.69 -97.12
CA ARG A 549 -74.97 31.57 -97.18
C ARG A 549 -74.85 32.42 -95.90
N ASN A 550 -73.68 32.26 -95.23
CA ASN A 550 -73.02 33.22 -94.34
C ASN A 550 -73.75 33.53 -93.02
N ASP A 551 -73.13 33.97 -91.94
CA ASP A 551 -71.77 34.33 -91.57
C ASP A 551 -71.86 34.63 -90.06
N ARG A 552 -70.75 34.43 -89.33
CA ARG A 552 -70.32 35.32 -88.22
C ARG A 552 -71.20 35.40 -86.98
N ALA A 553 -70.71 35.80 -85.82
CA ALA A 553 -69.39 35.94 -85.24
C ALA A 553 -69.64 36.42 -83.79
N ASP A 554 -68.58 36.35 -82.99
CA ASP A 554 -68.31 37.25 -81.87
C ASP A 554 -69.23 37.19 -80.63
N ALA A 555 -68.69 36.66 -79.53
CA ALA A 555 -67.97 37.47 -78.55
C ALA A 555 -67.56 36.54 -77.38
N ASP A 556 -66.35 36.44 -76.84
CA ASP A 556 -65.28 37.37 -76.46
C ASP A 556 -65.05 37.24 -74.92
N ARG A 557 -63.77 37.35 -74.51
CA ARG A 557 -63.22 37.37 -73.12
C ARG A 557 -63.16 36.06 -72.31
N ALA A 558 -62.07 35.71 -71.61
CA ALA A 558 -60.75 36.32 -71.42
C ALA A 558 -59.78 35.32 -70.75
N ARG A 559 -58.48 35.41 -71.12
CA ARG A 559 -57.24 35.35 -70.30
C ARG A 559 -57.18 34.33 -69.13
N GLY A 560 -56.18 33.47 -68.97
CA GLY A 560 -54.84 33.37 -69.55
C GLY A 560 -53.84 32.97 -68.47
N ARG A 561 -52.78 32.24 -68.86
CA ARG A 561 -51.47 32.08 -68.17
C ARG A 561 -51.49 31.40 -66.78
N ALA A 562 -50.50 30.67 -66.31
CA ALA A 562 -49.26 30.10 -66.83
C ALA A 562 -48.79 29.08 -65.76
N ALA A 563 -47.99 28.09 -66.16
CA ALA A 563 -47.18 27.28 -65.26
C ALA A 563 -46.19 28.14 -64.45
N PRO A 564 -45.49 27.62 -63.42
CA PRO A 564 -44.22 26.96 -63.75
C PRO A 564 -43.66 25.89 -62.76
N GLN A 565 -42.81 25.04 -63.36
CA GLN A 565 -41.44 24.62 -63.00
C GLN A 565 -41.02 23.97 -61.65
N ARG A 566 -40.29 22.87 -61.89
CA ARG A 566 -39.20 22.23 -61.12
C ARG A 566 -37.96 23.12 -60.90
N ARG A 567 -37.14 22.62 -59.95
CA ARG A 567 -35.73 22.93 -59.55
C ARG A 567 -35.66 24.00 -58.45
N ASP A 568 -34.85 23.85 -57.39
CA ASP A 568 -33.45 23.44 -57.44
C ASP A 568 -32.91 22.84 -56.12
N ARG A 569 -31.71 22.24 -56.22
CA ARG A 569 -30.83 21.82 -55.12
C ARG A 569 -30.33 23.02 -54.30
N GLY A 570 -30.17 22.83 -52.99
CA GLY A 570 -29.41 23.74 -52.12
C GLY A 570 -29.02 23.05 -50.81
N ARG A 571 -27.74 22.71 -50.71
CA ARG A 571 -27.02 22.20 -49.52
C ARG A 571 -26.60 23.42 -48.69
N LEU A 572 -26.72 23.40 -47.37
CA LEU A 572 -25.78 24.00 -46.40
C LEU A 572 -26.11 23.54 -44.97
N ALA A 573 -25.08 23.52 -44.14
CA ALA A 573 -24.98 22.93 -42.81
C ALA A 573 -25.20 23.96 -41.68
N GLU A 574 -24.86 23.55 -40.44
CA GLU A 574 -24.92 24.25 -39.13
C GLU A 574 -26.25 24.04 -38.39
N GLY A 575 -26.32 23.68 -37.10
CA GLY A 575 -25.35 23.60 -36.03
C GLY A 575 -26.00 24.09 -34.72
N ARG A 576 -25.98 23.27 -33.66
CA ARG A 576 -26.22 23.60 -32.23
C ARG A 576 -27.58 24.21 -31.81
N SER A 577 -28.29 23.47 -30.95
CA SER A 577 -28.27 23.67 -29.48
C SER A 577 -28.70 22.39 -28.80
#